data_AF-A0AAJ0G2W0-F1
#
_entry.id   AF-A0AAJ0G2W0-F1
#
_cell.length_a   1.000
_cell.length_b   1.000
_cell.length_c   1.000
_cell.angle_alpha   90.00
_cell.angle_beta   90.00
_cell.angle_gamma   90.00
#
_symmetry.space_group_name_H-M   'P 1'
#
loop_
_entity.id
_entity.type
_entity.pdbx_description
1 polymer ?
#
loop_
_entity_poly.entity_id
_entity_poly.type
_entity_poly.pdbx_seq_one_letter_code
_entity_poly.pdbx_strand_id
1 'polypeptide(L)'
;MVPCMAEGAAMAVEDAIKLAECLERLGDESEIPELMAHFQNIRLHRRHLTLDGARKNGAIWHLPDRLAQQERDKKMVLSPHELATQSGDGSSNK
;
A
#
# COMPACT_ATOMS: atom_id res chain seq x y z
N MET A 1 -0.07 -12.31 -3.34
CA MET A 1 -0.54 -10.92 -3.47
C MET A 1 -0.90 -10.66 -4.92
N VAL A 2 -1.93 -9.86 -5.21
CA VAL A 2 -2.30 -9.50 -6.60
C VAL A 2 -1.20 -8.59 -7.17
N PRO A 3 -0.68 -8.84 -8.40
CA PRO A 3 0.50 -8.13 -8.93
C PRO A 3 0.18 -6.72 -9.46
N CYS A 4 -0.85 -6.04 -8.96
CA CYS A 4 -1.30 -4.72 -9.45
C CYS A 4 -0.59 -3.52 -8.81
N MET A 5 0.52 -3.73 -8.10
CA MET A 5 1.42 -2.67 -7.63
C MET A 5 2.90 -2.98 -7.91
N ALA A 6 3.22 -4.17 -8.44
CA ALA A 6 4.59 -4.64 -8.63
C ALA A 6 5.49 -4.63 -7.35
N GLU A 7 4.91 -4.56 -6.15
CA GLU A 7 5.67 -4.44 -4.89
C GLU A 7 5.98 -5.77 -4.20
N GLY A 8 5.62 -6.92 -4.77
CA GLY A 8 5.76 -8.22 -4.09
C GLY A 8 7.19 -8.52 -3.66
N ALA A 9 8.14 -8.36 -4.58
CA ALA A 9 9.57 -8.56 -4.28
C ALA A 9 10.11 -7.47 -3.35
N ALA A 10 9.70 -6.21 -3.53
CA ALA A 10 10.11 -5.10 -2.67
C ALA A 10 9.70 -5.36 -1.20
N MET A 11 8.47 -5.83 -0.95
CA MET A 11 8.05 -6.20 0.40
C MET A 11 8.91 -7.30 1.02
N ALA A 12 9.34 -8.29 0.24
CA ALA A 12 10.22 -9.35 0.75
C ALA A 12 11.60 -8.81 1.15
N VAL A 13 12.15 -7.87 0.38
CA VAL A 13 13.41 -7.18 0.73
C VAL A 13 13.24 -6.35 2.01
N GLU A 14 12.16 -5.58 2.11
CA GLU A 14 11.86 -4.81 3.32
C GLU A 14 11.68 -5.71 4.56
N ASP A 15 11.00 -6.85 4.41
CA ASP A 15 10.81 -7.84 5.46
C ASP A 15 12.15 -8.44 5.90
N ALA A 16 13.03 -8.79 4.96
CA ALA A 16 14.36 -9.33 5.26
C ALA A 16 15.22 -8.34 6.06
N ILE A 17 15.21 -7.07 5.68
CA ILE A 17 15.94 -6.02 6.41
C ILE A 17 15.42 -5.88 7.83
N LYS A 18 14.08 -5.83 8.01
CA LYS A 18 13.49 -5.68 9.35
C LYS A 18 13.66 -6.90 10.22
N LEU A 19 13.62 -8.09 9.65
CA LEU A 19 13.92 -9.32 10.38
C LEU A 19 15.38 -9.35 10.83
N ALA A 20 16.33 -8.99 9.97
CA ALA A 20 17.74 -8.90 10.32
C ALA A 20 17.98 -7.91 11.47
N GLU A 21 17.35 -6.73 11.41
CA GLU A 21 17.41 -5.70 12.46
C GLU A 21 16.85 -6.20 13.81
N CYS A 22 15.78 -7.01 13.78
CA CYS A 22 15.24 -7.64 14.98
C CYS A 22 16.23 -8.67 15.53
N LEU A 23 16.76 -9.56 14.68
CA LEU A 23 17.68 -10.62 15.07
C LEU A 23 19.01 -10.10 15.61
N GLU A 24 19.50 -8.95 15.14
CA GLU A 24 20.69 -8.30 15.69
C GLU A 24 20.55 -7.94 17.18
N ARG A 25 19.31 -7.76 17.67
CA ARG A 25 19.02 -7.41 19.07
C ARG A 25 18.73 -8.61 19.95
N LEU A 26 18.78 -9.82 19.39
CA LEU A 26 18.50 -11.05 20.12
C LEU A 26 19.63 -11.33 21.12
N GLY A 27 19.29 -11.47 22.39
CA GLY A 27 20.25 -11.85 23.44
C GLY A 27 20.34 -13.37 23.60
N ASP A 28 19.20 -14.05 23.48
CA ASP A 28 19.09 -15.51 23.62
C ASP A 28 18.05 -16.09 22.65
N GLU A 29 18.27 -17.31 22.16
CA GLU A 29 17.36 -17.97 21.21
C GLU A 29 15.94 -18.20 21.78
N SER A 30 15.78 -18.25 23.10
CA SER A 30 14.46 -18.38 23.74
C SER A 30 13.56 -17.15 23.53
N GLU A 31 14.12 -16.00 23.15
CA GLU A 31 13.39 -14.75 22.88
C GLU A 31 12.82 -14.69 21.44
N ILE A 32 13.18 -15.65 20.56
CA ILE A 32 12.72 -15.69 19.16
C ILE A 32 11.20 -15.55 19.02
N PRO A 33 10.33 -16.23 19.80
CA PRO A 33 8.89 -16.09 19.67
C PRO A 33 8.39 -14.65 19.92
N GLU A 34 8.96 -13.96 20.91
CA GLU A 34 8.62 -12.57 21.22
C GLU A 34 9.12 -11.63 20.12
N LEU A 35 10.35 -11.83 19.66
CA LEU A 35 10.94 -11.10 18.54
C LEU A 35 10.09 -11.22 17.27
N MET A 36 9.59 -12.42 16.95
CA MET A 36 8.74 -12.64 15.78
C MET A 36 7.42 -11.87 15.88
N ALA A 37 6.85 -11.73 17.08
CA ALA A 37 5.68 -10.89 17.30
C ALA A 37 5.99 -9.40 17.07
N HIS A 38 7.16 -8.92 17.51
CA HIS A 38 7.61 -7.55 17.25
C HIS A 38 7.84 -7.29 15.76
N PHE A 39 8.56 -8.19 15.08
CA PHE A 39 8.76 -8.12 13.63
C PHE A 39 7.41 -8.05 12.89
N GLN A 40 6.47 -8.92 13.24
CA GLN A 40 5.13 -8.91 12.66
C GLN A 40 4.44 -7.55 12.88
N ASN A 41 4.46 -7.02 14.10
CA ASN A 41 3.84 -5.73 14.43
C ASN A 41 4.44 -4.57 13.63
N ILE A 42 5.76 -4.54 13.45
CA ILE A 42 6.47 -3.52 12.66
C ILE A 42 6.04 -3.56 11.18
N ARG A 43 5.82 -4.75 10.62
CA ARG A 43 5.54 -4.95 9.18
C ARG A 43 4.06 -5.00 8.82
N LEU A 44 3.18 -5.23 9.78
CA LEU A 44 1.75 -5.49 9.56
C LEU A 44 1.08 -4.34 8.80
N HIS A 45 1.25 -3.10 9.28
CA HIS A 45 0.63 -1.93 8.67
C HIS A 45 1.06 -1.74 7.20
N ARG A 46 2.38 -1.81 6.93
CA ARG A 46 2.95 -1.67 5.59
C ARG A 46 2.41 -2.75 4.64
N ARG A 47 2.38 -4.01 5.07
CA ARG A 47 1.80 -5.14 4.31
C ARG A 47 0.34 -4.90 3.95
N HIS A 48 -0.47 -4.43 4.90
CA HIS A 48 -1.89 -4.13 4.63
C HIS A 48 -2.06 -3.01 3.62
N LEU A 49 -1.31 -1.91 3.78
CA LEU A 49 -1.36 -0.80 2.82
C LEU A 49 -1.04 -1.27 1.40
N THR A 50 0.01 -2.08 1.20
CA THR A 50 0.35 -2.60 -0.13
C THR A 50 -0.71 -3.53 -0.68
N LEU A 51 -1.22 -4.47 0.14
CA LEU A 51 -2.22 -5.42 -0.32
C LEU A 51 -3.53 -4.72 -0.72
N ASP A 52 -3.97 -3.78 0.10
CA ASP A 52 -5.18 -3.01 -0.16
C ASP A 52 -4.99 -2.08 -1.37
N GLY A 53 -3.83 -1.43 -1.47
CA GLY A 53 -3.47 -0.66 -2.66
C GLY A 53 -3.47 -1.52 -3.93
N ALA A 54 -2.93 -2.74 -3.87
CA ALA A 54 -2.87 -3.63 -5.02
C ALA A 54 -4.27 -4.09 -5.44
N ARG A 55 -5.14 -4.40 -4.48
CA ARG A 55 -6.55 -4.71 -4.77
C ARG A 55 -7.28 -3.51 -5.38
N LYS A 56 -7.10 -2.31 -4.82
CA LYS A 56 -7.69 -1.06 -5.33
C LYS A 56 -7.20 -0.77 -6.75
N ASN A 57 -5.90 -0.86 -7.01
CA ASN A 57 -5.32 -0.67 -8.35
C ASN A 57 -5.87 -1.70 -9.33
N GLY A 58 -5.94 -2.97 -8.93
CA GLY A 58 -6.53 -4.02 -9.76
C GLY A 58 -7.97 -3.70 -10.17
N ALA A 59 -8.79 -3.20 -9.24
CA ALA A 59 -10.15 -2.77 -9.52
C ALA A 59 -10.20 -1.51 -10.41
N ILE A 60 -9.35 -0.51 -10.16
CA ILE A 60 -9.28 0.73 -10.94
C ILE A 60 -8.84 0.48 -12.38
N TRP A 61 -7.92 -0.47 -12.60
CA TRP A 61 -7.41 -0.77 -13.93
C TRP A 61 -8.36 -1.62 -14.77
N HIS A 62 -9.21 -2.43 -14.13
CA HIS A 62 -10.19 -3.29 -14.79
C HIS A 62 -11.63 -2.82 -14.56
N LEU A 63 -11.86 -1.51 -14.49
CA LEU A 63 -13.22 -0.98 -14.48
C LEU A 63 -13.95 -1.43 -15.75
N PRO A 64 -15.27 -1.71 -15.67
CA PRO A 64 -16.07 -1.96 -16.86
C PRO A 64 -15.92 -0.80 -17.86
N ASP A 65 -15.80 -1.15 -19.14
CA ASP A 65 -15.70 -0.17 -20.21
C ASP A 65 -16.87 0.82 -20.18
N ARG A 66 -16.65 2.00 -20.78
CA ARG A 66 -17.57 3.16 -20.87
C ARG A 66 -17.42 4.13 -19.70
N LEU A 67 -18.53 4.62 -19.14
CA LEU A 67 -18.56 5.80 -18.27
C LEU A 67 -17.56 5.71 -17.11
N ALA A 68 -17.47 4.56 -16.43
CA ALA A 68 -16.56 4.38 -15.30
C ALA A 68 -15.08 4.49 -15.72
N GLN A 69 -14.69 3.85 -16.83
CA GLN A 69 -13.34 3.94 -17.38
C GLN A 69 -13.02 5.36 -17.88
N GLN A 70 -13.97 6.00 -18.58
CA GLN A 70 -13.79 7.38 -19.09
C GLN A 70 -13.58 8.40 -17.97
N GLU A 71 -14.35 8.32 -16.89
CA GLU A 71 -14.18 9.21 -15.72
C GLU A 71 -12.84 8.98 -15.02
N ARG A 72 -12.39 7.73 -14.93
CA ARG A 72 -11.07 7.38 -14.40
C ARG A 72 -9.96 7.95 -15.29
N ASP A 73 -10.06 7.79 -16.61
CA ASP A 73 -9.07 8.27 -17.57
C ASP A 73 -8.95 9.80 -17.54
N LYS A 74 -10.08 10.53 -17.47
CA LYS A 74 -10.09 11.99 -17.28
C LYS A 74 -9.29 12.41 -16.05
N LYS A 75 -9.44 11.71 -14.93
CA LYS A 75 -8.69 11.98 -13.69
C LYS A 75 -7.21 11.67 -13.83
N MET A 76 -6.84 10.64 -14.58
CA MET A 76 -5.42 10.25 -14.76
C MET A 76 -4.61 11.23 -15.62
N VAL A 77 -5.28 12.04 -16.46
CA VAL A 77 -4.62 13.08 -17.26
C VAL A 77 -4.26 14.31 -16.42
N LEU A 78 -4.99 14.54 -15.32
CA LEU A 78 -4.78 15.68 -14.45
C LEU A 78 -3.53 15.47 -13.58
N SER A 79 -2.77 16.54 -13.38
CA SER A 79 -1.69 16.54 -12.40
C SER A 79 -2.24 16.41 -10.97
N PRO A 80 -1.41 15.97 -10.00
CA PRO A 80 -1.84 15.86 -8.60
C PRO A 80 -2.40 17.17 -8.03
N HIS A 81 -1.86 18.32 -8.44
CA HIS A 81 -2.35 19.64 -8.01
C HIS A 81 -3.75 19.91 -8.57
N GLU A 82 -3.98 19.64 -9.86
CA GLU A 82 -5.28 19.85 -10.50
C GLU A 82 -6.37 18.94 -9.90
N LEU A 83 -6.02 17.69 -9.58
CA LEU A 83 -6.92 16.75 -8.89
C LEU A 83 -7.34 17.24 -7.50
N ALA A 84 -6.41 17.84 -6.76
CA ALA A 84 -6.69 18.40 -5.43
C ALA A 84 -7.65 19.59 -5.51
N THR A 85 -7.48 20.46 -6.52
CA THR A 85 -8.36 21.63 -6.72
C THR A 85 -9.80 21.25 -7.11
N GLN A 86 -10.01 20.21 -7.92
CA GLN A 86 -11.36 19.73 -8.27
C GLN A 86 -12.07 19.02 -7.11
N SER A 87 -11.31 18.47 -6.16
CA SER A 87 -11.87 17.80 -4.98
C SER A 87 -12.30 18.80 -3.89
N GLY A 88 -11.81 20.05 -3.96
CA GLY A 88 -12.08 21.12 -2.98
C GLY A 88 -13.35 21.94 -3.24
N ASP A 89 -13.96 21.84 -4.42
CA ASP A 89 -15.10 22.71 -4.81
C ASP A 89 -16.48 22.16 -4.40
N GLY A 90 -16.51 21.08 -3.59
CA GLY A 90 -17.73 20.44 -3.10
C GLY A 90 -18.13 20.79 -1.66
N SER A 91 -17.34 21.60 -0.95
CA SER A 91 -17.63 21.99 0.44
C SER A 91 -17.52 23.51 0.62
N SER A 92 -18.27 24.25 -0.19
CA SER A 92 -18.73 25.57 0.20
C SER A 92 -20.26 25.56 0.24
N ASN A 93 -20.78 25.88 1.43
CA ASN A 93 -22.12 26.40 1.72
C ASN A 93 -23.21 25.43 2.24
N LYS A 94 -23.20 25.15 3.56
CA LYS A 94 -24.17 25.65 4.57
C LYS A 94 -23.80 25.21 5.97
#